data_AF-A0A418AGJ3-F1
#
_entry.id   AF-A0A418AGJ3-F1
#
_cell.length_a   1.000
_cell.length_b   1.000
_cell.length_c   1.000
_cell.angle_alpha   90.00
_cell.angle_beta   90.00
_cell.angle_gamma   90.00
#
_symmetry.space_group_name_H-M   'P 1'
#
loop_
_entity.id
_entity.type
_entity.pdbx_description
1 polymer ?
#
loop_
_entity_poly.entity_id
_entity_poly.type
_entity_poly.pdbx_seq_one_letter_code
_entity_poly.pdbx_strand_id
1 'polypeptide(L)'
;MDRLLQTAKASDVNAITVHNRDLPFCIETTTSPPSLDINPDYSYSWVEFLDPDLSVSDEVSKDAVVQALLDHDHFSLCSRTEIVRALIKSKDRQLRDAIDTADMELRHFVTSQQYFLKRYELLDGPPVHMSSTAVVLLAYDHGMCDQVFDSCADDDGTLDLNGFNDANAALGREHSDFRSVAHQLGWQKEFELCAKDTDDVMTKSEFLHYCDQAFGKKIKVVLKFMRNADECKRERATRLHLDSKYVLGLSPMALPDDYPDHIAQLRLSRLSNVDMADYRHMVVMPAGDRSLEDIFMKERLSEHQVQAIIREVATALHHLHRNNWVHGDVKKLNVLRVMGLLKLIDLDAATHVNDPIGAKFSSGIAPPEMFYRLPDAAAHASFEQHFNDNAGLWAKVKPKGHFVVRSYRQDADASKLPY
;
A
#
# COMPACT_ATOMS: atom_id res chain seq x y z
N MET A 1 40.38 -10.61 14.43
CA MET A 1 39.47 -10.24 13.33
C MET A 1 40.15 -10.30 11.97
N ASP A 2 41.36 -9.74 11.81
CA ASP A 2 42.13 -9.74 10.55
C ASP A 2 42.30 -11.11 9.85
N ARG A 3 42.48 -12.20 10.60
CA ARG A 3 42.61 -13.55 10.01
C ARG A 3 41.28 -14.18 9.55
N LEU A 4 40.13 -13.68 10.01
CA LEU A 4 38.82 -14.27 9.74
C LEU A 4 38.12 -13.61 8.55
N LEU A 5 38.37 -12.31 8.31
CA LEU A 5 37.85 -11.56 7.17
C LEU A 5 38.59 -11.90 5.85
N GLN A 6 39.88 -12.25 5.92
CA GLN A 6 40.69 -12.60 4.75
C GLN A 6 40.33 -13.93 4.07
N THR A 7 39.53 -14.78 4.73
CA THR A 7 39.17 -16.11 4.21
C THR A 7 37.72 -16.23 3.75
N ALA A 8 36.95 -15.14 3.81
CA ALA A 8 35.55 -15.13 3.42
C ALA A 8 35.42 -14.92 1.90
N LYS A 9 34.98 -15.94 1.16
CA LYS A 9 34.40 -15.74 -0.18
C LYS A 9 32.94 -15.32 -0.05
N ALA A 10 32.42 -14.60 -1.05
CA ALA A 10 31.04 -14.11 -1.09
C ALA A 10 29.94 -15.19 -0.90
N SER A 11 30.30 -16.47 -1.04
CA SER A 11 29.42 -17.64 -0.84
C SER A 11 29.66 -18.42 0.46
N ASP A 12 30.65 -18.03 1.27
CA ASP A 12 31.13 -18.90 2.34
C ASP A 12 30.42 -18.64 3.67
N VAL A 13 29.68 -19.66 4.09
CA VAL A 13 29.15 -19.96 5.42
C VAL A 13 30.05 -19.50 6.59
N ASN A 14 31.37 -19.40 6.38
CA ASN A 14 32.33 -18.95 7.40
C ASN A 14 32.23 -17.45 7.77
N ALA A 15 31.88 -16.55 6.84
CA ALA A 15 31.65 -15.13 7.18
C ALA A 15 30.41 -14.97 8.07
N ILE A 16 29.35 -15.72 7.74
CA ILE A 16 28.10 -15.83 8.48
C ILE A 16 28.36 -16.46 9.87
N THR A 17 29.24 -17.45 9.95
CA THR A 17 29.60 -18.13 11.21
C THR A 17 30.41 -17.22 12.16
N VAL A 18 31.19 -16.27 11.64
CA VAL A 18 31.96 -15.31 12.44
C VAL A 18 31.08 -14.17 12.93
N HIS A 19 30.22 -13.60 12.08
CA HIS A 19 29.31 -12.53 12.48
C HIS A 19 28.17 -13.03 13.40
N ASN A 20 27.65 -14.25 13.21
CA ASN A 20 26.64 -14.81 14.10
C ASN A 20 27.11 -15.00 15.55
N ARG A 21 28.42 -14.98 15.83
CA ARG A 21 28.96 -15.17 17.17
C ARG A 21 29.12 -13.88 17.98
N ASP A 22 29.03 -12.72 17.34
CA ASP A 22 29.20 -11.41 18.00
C ASP A 22 28.19 -10.38 17.47
N LEU A 23 26.90 -10.69 17.61
CA LEU A 23 25.81 -9.76 17.30
C LEU A 23 25.42 -8.94 18.54
N PRO A 24 24.83 -7.75 18.36
CA PRO A 24 24.43 -6.89 19.47
C PRO A 24 23.26 -7.45 20.31
N PHE A 25 22.66 -8.56 19.89
CA PHE A 25 21.54 -9.19 20.56
C PHE A 25 21.60 -10.72 20.48
N CYS A 26 20.88 -11.36 21.40
CA CYS A 26 20.58 -12.79 21.42
C CYS A 26 19.07 -12.99 21.19
N ILE A 27 18.68 -14.13 20.62
CA ILE A 27 17.26 -14.49 20.48
C ILE A 27 16.82 -15.26 21.71
N GLU A 28 15.93 -14.67 22.50
CA GLU A 28 15.35 -15.27 23.69
C GLU A 28 14.12 -16.10 23.31
N THR A 29 14.32 -17.42 23.27
CA THR A 29 13.30 -18.39 22.85
C THR A 29 12.38 -18.84 24.00
N THR A 30 12.69 -18.48 25.25
CA THR A 30 11.83 -18.80 26.40
C THR A 30 10.57 -17.91 26.48
N THR A 31 10.54 -16.82 25.73
CA THR A 31 9.37 -15.92 25.60
C THR A 31 8.46 -16.37 24.45
N SER A 32 7.14 -16.15 24.59
CA SER A 32 6.16 -16.42 23.53
C SER A 32 5.36 -15.15 23.23
N PRO A 33 5.57 -14.50 22.07
CA PRO A 33 6.53 -14.85 20.99
C PRO A 33 8.01 -14.63 21.41
N PRO A 34 8.98 -15.25 20.70
CA PRO A 34 10.41 -15.02 20.91
C PRO A 34 10.76 -13.54 20.81
N SER A 35 11.75 -13.10 21.58
CA SER A 35 12.16 -11.69 21.65
C SER A 35 13.67 -11.54 21.50
N LEU A 36 14.12 -10.31 21.23
CA LEU A 36 15.54 -9.97 21.18
C LEU A 36 15.97 -9.42 22.54
N ASP A 37 17.03 -9.98 23.10
CA ASP A 37 17.68 -9.46 24.32
C ASP A 37 19.10 -8.96 24.01
N ILE A 38 19.63 -8.05 24.83
CA ILE A 38 20.96 -7.46 24.65
C ILE A 38 22.02 -8.54 24.81
N ASN A 39 22.99 -8.61 23.90
CA ASN A 39 24.16 -9.46 24.07
C ASN A 39 25.20 -8.75 24.97
N PRO A 40 25.44 -9.21 26.22
CA PRO A 40 26.37 -8.56 27.14
C PRO A 40 27.83 -8.74 26.71
N ASP A 41 28.11 -9.76 25.89
CA ASP A 41 29.45 -10.10 25.41
C ASP A 41 29.75 -9.46 24.04
N TYR A 42 28.85 -8.58 23.56
CA TYR A 42 28.99 -7.91 22.28
C TYR A 42 30.28 -7.08 22.20
N SER A 43 31.13 -7.43 21.23
CA SER A 43 32.46 -6.87 21.00
C SER A 43 32.51 -5.94 19.78
N TYR A 44 31.37 -5.36 19.41
CA TYR A 44 31.22 -4.33 18.38
C TYR A 44 31.50 -4.77 16.94
N SER A 45 31.65 -6.07 16.66
CA SER A 45 32.06 -6.53 15.32
C SER A 45 31.07 -6.17 14.21
N TRP A 46 29.76 -6.11 14.52
CA TRP A 46 28.76 -5.65 13.56
C TRP A 46 28.95 -4.17 13.19
N VAL A 47 29.24 -3.29 14.17
CA VAL A 47 29.46 -1.87 13.85
C VAL A 47 30.78 -1.65 13.12
N GLU A 48 31.84 -2.39 13.50
CA GLU A 48 33.12 -2.37 12.78
C GLU A 48 32.96 -2.85 11.33
N PHE A 49 32.08 -3.82 11.07
CA PHE A 49 31.76 -4.28 9.72
C PHE A 49 31.10 -3.19 8.85
N LEU A 50 30.20 -2.40 9.44
CA LEU A 50 29.53 -1.30 8.74
C LEU A 50 30.48 -0.14 8.42
N ASP A 51 31.57 0.03 9.17
CA ASP A 51 32.53 1.12 8.99
C ASP A 51 33.14 1.10 7.57
N PRO A 52 33.07 2.20 6.80
CA PRO A 52 33.65 2.28 5.47
C PRO A 52 35.18 2.11 5.46
N ASP A 53 35.87 2.42 6.57
CA ASP A 53 37.32 2.27 6.67
C ASP A 53 37.75 0.80 6.81
N LEU A 54 36.81 -0.11 7.10
CA LEU A 54 37.10 -1.55 7.10
C LEU A 54 37.26 -2.06 5.67
N SER A 55 38.52 -2.28 5.27
CA SER A 55 38.86 -2.95 4.02
C SER A 55 38.50 -4.43 4.09
N VAL A 56 37.43 -4.80 3.38
CA VAL A 56 37.12 -6.18 2.99
C VAL A 56 37.71 -6.45 1.61
N SER A 57 37.93 -7.73 1.29
CA SER A 57 38.35 -8.13 -0.06
C SER A 57 37.36 -7.58 -1.11
N ASP A 58 37.85 -7.10 -2.25
CA ASP A 58 37.01 -6.62 -3.36
C ASP A 58 36.02 -7.68 -3.87
N GLU A 59 36.29 -8.96 -3.59
CA GLU A 59 35.39 -10.08 -3.90
C GLU A 59 34.17 -10.17 -2.95
N VAL A 60 34.13 -9.39 -1.86
CA VAL A 60 33.11 -9.45 -0.82
C VAL A 60 32.23 -8.19 -0.86
N SER A 61 30.99 -8.35 -1.31
CA SER A 61 29.97 -7.31 -1.19
C SER A 61 29.42 -7.27 0.24
N LYS A 62 29.52 -6.11 0.90
CA LYS A 62 28.94 -5.92 2.24
C LYS A 62 27.42 -6.15 2.24
N ASP A 63 26.72 -5.69 1.20
CA ASP A 63 25.28 -5.90 1.04
C ASP A 63 24.92 -7.39 0.97
N ALA A 64 25.71 -8.18 0.23
CA ALA A 64 25.52 -9.63 0.15
C ALA A 64 25.70 -10.32 1.50
N VAL A 65 26.68 -9.88 2.31
CA VAL A 65 26.89 -10.41 3.67
C VAL A 65 25.72 -10.04 4.58
N VAL A 66 25.24 -8.79 4.54
CA VAL A 66 24.06 -8.37 5.31
C VAL A 66 22.82 -9.18 4.91
N GLN A 67 22.60 -9.37 3.60
CA GLN A 67 21.49 -10.17 3.10
C GLN A 67 21.59 -11.61 3.59
N ALA A 68 22.76 -12.24 3.47
CA ALA A 68 22.99 -13.61 3.91
C ALA A 68 22.86 -13.78 5.43
N LEU A 69 23.28 -12.76 6.22
CA LEU A 69 23.04 -12.71 7.65
C LEU A 69 21.54 -12.72 7.94
N LEU A 70 20.78 -11.80 7.35
CA LEU A 70 19.35 -11.64 7.61
C LEU A 70 18.49 -12.81 7.10
N ASP A 71 18.96 -13.54 6.09
CA ASP A 71 18.28 -14.72 5.54
C ASP A 71 18.62 -16.01 6.29
N HIS A 72 19.51 -15.96 7.27
CA HIS A 72 19.93 -17.14 8.03
C HIS A 72 18.80 -17.69 8.91
N ASP A 73 18.60 -19.01 8.90
CA ASP A 73 17.50 -19.71 9.61
C ASP A 73 17.39 -19.37 11.10
N HIS A 74 18.51 -19.02 11.74
CA HIS A 74 18.55 -18.57 13.14
C HIS A 74 17.58 -17.40 13.41
N PHE A 75 17.39 -16.52 12.43
CA PHE A 75 16.55 -15.33 12.54
C PHE A 75 15.09 -15.55 12.18
N SER A 76 14.73 -16.75 11.72
CA SER A 76 13.37 -17.07 11.28
C SER A 76 12.32 -16.99 12.41
N LEU A 77 12.77 -16.96 13.67
CA LEU A 77 11.93 -16.88 14.87
C LEU A 77 11.47 -15.46 15.24
N CYS A 78 12.13 -14.42 14.75
CA CYS A 78 11.78 -13.01 15.02
C CYS A 78 11.43 -12.29 13.72
N SER A 79 10.74 -11.15 13.80
CA SER A 79 10.46 -10.39 12.58
C SER A 79 11.76 -9.78 12.03
N ARG A 80 11.95 -9.82 10.71
CA ARG A 80 13.10 -9.19 10.05
C ARG A 80 13.23 -7.72 10.43
N THR A 81 12.12 -7.01 10.54
CA THR A 81 12.06 -5.60 10.96
C THR A 81 12.64 -5.38 12.37
N GLU A 82 12.32 -6.24 13.35
CA GLU A 82 12.88 -6.13 14.71
C GLU A 82 14.39 -6.36 14.71
N ILE A 83 14.85 -7.38 13.98
CA ILE A 83 16.27 -7.72 13.84
C ILE A 83 17.04 -6.55 13.22
N VAL A 84 16.56 -6.04 12.08
CA VAL A 84 17.21 -4.92 11.38
C VAL A 84 17.22 -3.66 12.25
N ARG A 85 16.13 -3.36 12.97
CA ARG A 85 16.12 -2.22 13.92
C ARG A 85 17.14 -2.41 15.03
N ALA A 86 17.28 -3.60 15.59
CA ALA A 86 18.27 -3.89 16.62
C ALA A 86 19.71 -3.76 16.09
N LEU A 87 19.96 -4.21 14.85
CA LEU A 87 21.26 -4.03 14.18
C LEU A 87 21.58 -2.54 13.93
N ILE A 88 20.63 -1.78 13.37
CA ILE A 88 20.76 -0.34 13.06
C ILE A 88 20.96 0.49 14.34
N LYS A 89 20.23 0.15 15.42
CA LYS A 89 20.26 0.87 16.71
C LYS A 89 21.32 0.39 17.70
N SER A 90 22.06 -0.66 17.34
CA SER A 90 23.22 -1.09 18.15
C SER A 90 24.24 0.04 18.24
N LYS A 91 25.01 0.07 19.33
CA LYS A 91 25.92 1.17 19.64
C LYS A 91 27.36 0.80 19.31
N ASP A 92 28.14 1.77 18.82
CA ASP A 92 29.59 1.66 18.78
C ASP A 92 30.24 2.00 20.14
N ARG A 93 31.57 1.97 20.20
CA ARG A 93 32.34 2.32 21.41
C ARG A 93 32.16 3.78 21.83
N GLN A 94 31.64 4.63 20.95
CA GLN A 94 31.39 6.05 21.14
C GLN A 94 29.89 6.36 21.34
N LEU A 95 29.03 5.34 21.52
CA LEU A 95 27.58 5.45 21.72
C LEU A 95 26.78 6.01 20.52
N ARG A 96 27.37 6.02 19.32
CA ARG A 96 26.68 6.32 18.06
C ARG A 96 25.86 5.12 17.61
N ASP A 97 24.76 5.34 16.89
CA ASP A 97 24.01 4.24 16.27
C ASP A 97 24.89 3.61 15.17
N ALA A 98 24.87 2.29 15.04
CA ALA A 98 25.69 1.56 14.08
C ALA A 98 25.41 1.99 12.64
N ILE A 99 24.17 2.39 12.34
CA ILE A 99 23.82 2.88 11.02
C ILE A 99 24.48 4.22 10.66
N ASP A 100 24.88 5.01 11.66
CA ASP A 100 25.53 6.31 11.46
C ASP A 100 27.02 6.15 11.10
N THR A 101 27.61 4.97 11.32
CA THR A 101 29.00 4.66 10.92
C THR A 101 29.11 4.19 9.48
N ALA A 102 28.04 3.61 8.91
CA ALA A 102 28.01 3.16 7.53
C ALA A 102 28.12 4.30 6.51
N ASP A 103 28.68 4.01 5.34
CA ASP A 103 28.58 4.88 4.16
C ASP A 103 27.11 5.03 3.69
N MET A 104 26.88 5.93 2.74
CA MET A 104 25.53 6.25 2.26
C MET A 104 24.82 5.07 1.59
N GLU A 105 25.53 4.27 0.79
CA GLU A 105 24.96 3.17 0.01
C GLU A 105 24.56 2.01 0.93
N LEU A 106 25.49 1.55 1.77
CA LEU A 106 25.25 0.49 2.75
C LEU A 106 24.20 0.92 3.77
N ARG A 107 24.22 2.20 4.20
CA ARG A 107 23.17 2.75 5.08
C ARG A 107 21.80 2.62 4.45
N HIS A 108 21.67 3.01 3.18
CA HIS A 108 20.40 2.90 2.47
C HIS A 108 19.97 1.43 2.32
N PHE A 109 20.90 0.55 1.94
CA PHE A 109 20.66 -0.89 1.82
C PHE A 109 20.17 -1.49 3.13
N VAL A 110 20.90 -1.35 4.23
CA VAL A 110 20.53 -1.89 5.56
C VAL A 110 19.20 -1.30 6.04
N THR A 111 19.00 0.01 5.85
CA THR A 111 17.75 0.69 6.21
C THR A 111 16.55 0.18 5.40
N SER A 112 16.73 -0.21 4.14
CA SER A 112 15.64 -0.78 3.33
C SER A 112 15.17 -2.14 3.88
N GLN A 113 16.06 -2.92 4.51
CA GLN A 113 15.75 -4.29 4.96
C GLN A 113 14.69 -4.36 6.06
N GLN A 114 14.44 -3.28 6.81
CA GLN A 114 13.37 -3.23 7.82
C GLN A 114 11.97 -3.02 7.22
N TYR A 115 11.88 -2.57 5.96
CA TYR A 115 10.62 -2.24 5.31
C TYR A 115 10.00 -3.45 4.63
N PHE A 116 8.67 -3.52 4.63
CA PHE A 116 7.94 -4.54 3.89
C PHE A 116 8.22 -4.40 2.39
N LEU A 117 8.59 -5.49 1.72
CA LEU A 117 9.10 -5.50 0.34
C LEU A 117 10.25 -4.50 0.11
N LYS A 118 11.06 -4.26 1.16
CA LYS A 118 12.17 -3.29 1.18
C LYS A 118 11.78 -1.84 0.85
N ARG A 119 10.48 -1.52 0.89
CA ARG A 119 9.92 -0.24 0.41
C ARG A 119 8.89 0.38 1.33
N TYR A 120 8.00 -0.43 1.89
CA TYR A 120 6.87 0.04 2.67
C TYR A 120 7.16 -0.04 4.17
N GLU A 121 7.31 1.10 4.81
CA GLU A 121 7.36 1.19 6.27
C GLU A 121 5.94 1.15 6.82
N LEU A 122 5.51 -0.01 7.31
CA LEU A 122 4.18 -0.18 7.92
C LEU A 122 4.06 0.66 9.19
N LEU A 123 3.00 1.46 9.29
CA LEU A 123 2.74 2.27 10.47
C LEU A 123 2.18 1.41 11.60
N ASP A 124 2.73 1.58 12.80
CA ASP A 124 2.22 0.92 14.00
C ASP A 124 0.89 1.57 14.44
N GLY A 125 -0.22 0.92 14.10
CA GLY A 125 -1.56 1.40 14.37
C GLY A 125 -2.62 0.34 14.04
N PRO A 126 -3.89 0.57 14.45
CA PRO A 126 -4.98 -0.30 14.00
C PRO A 126 -5.11 -0.21 12.47
N PRO A 127 -5.57 -1.29 11.81
CA PRO A 127 -5.94 -1.22 10.40
C PRO A 127 -6.91 -0.10 10.12
N VAL A 128 -6.77 0.53 8.95
CA VAL A 128 -7.76 1.48 8.45
C VAL A 128 -9.10 0.77 8.22
N HIS A 129 -9.03 -0.47 7.75
CA HIS A 129 -10.19 -1.33 7.52
C HIS A 129 -9.79 -2.80 7.63
N MET A 130 -10.72 -3.61 8.13
CA MET A 130 -10.59 -5.07 8.16
C MET A 130 -11.97 -5.69 7.90
N SER A 131 -11.99 -6.71 7.04
CA SER A 131 -13.15 -7.56 6.79
C SER A 131 -12.69 -9.00 6.50
N SER A 132 -13.63 -9.89 6.22
CA SER A 132 -13.30 -11.26 5.78
C SER A 132 -12.59 -11.32 4.43
N THR A 133 -12.65 -10.26 3.62
CA THR A 133 -12.09 -10.23 2.25
C THR A 133 -10.90 -9.29 2.10
N ALA A 134 -10.66 -8.38 3.04
CA ALA A 134 -9.55 -7.44 2.95
C ALA A 134 -9.00 -6.97 4.30
N VAL A 135 -7.70 -6.67 4.32
CA VAL A 135 -6.98 -5.99 5.41
C VAL A 135 -6.32 -4.75 4.83
N VAL A 136 -6.49 -3.60 5.47
CA VAL A 136 -6.03 -2.31 4.94
C VAL A 136 -5.13 -1.63 5.97
N LEU A 137 -3.85 -1.46 5.63
CA LEU A 137 -2.82 -0.90 6.50
C LEU A 137 -2.28 0.42 5.95
N LEU A 138 -1.86 1.31 6.84
CA LEU A 138 -1.11 2.51 6.46
C LEU A 138 0.38 2.18 6.37
N ALA A 139 1.05 2.76 5.38
CA ALA A 139 2.49 2.68 5.23
C ALA A 139 3.07 4.03 4.77
N TYR A 140 4.37 4.22 4.99
CA TYR A 140 5.16 5.16 4.21
C TYR A 140 5.84 4.41 3.06
N ASP A 141 5.72 4.96 1.86
CA ASP A 141 6.42 4.48 0.67
C ASP A 141 7.73 5.26 0.52
N HIS A 142 8.85 4.53 0.57
CA HIS A 142 10.21 5.08 0.42
C HIS A 142 10.76 4.99 -1.01
N GLY A 143 10.06 4.32 -1.93
CA GLY A 143 10.53 4.09 -3.30
C GLY A 143 9.64 4.71 -4.38
N MET A 144 8.55 5.39 -4.02
CA MET A 144 7.59 5.92 -4.98
C MET A 144 8.20 6.95 -5.93
N CYS A 145 8.93 7.94 -5.41
CA CYS A 145 9.52 9.00 -6.24
C CYS A 145 10.60 8.42 -7.16
N ASP A 146 11.40 7.49 -6.66
CA ASP A 146 12.44 6.79 -7.42
C ASP A 146 11.84 6.01 -8.59
N GLN A 147 10.83 5.19 -8.31
CA GLN A 147 10.12 4.42 -9.32
C GLN A 147 9.45 5.34 -10.37
N VAL A 148 8.81 6.41 -9.93
CA VAL A 148 8.14 7.35 -10.83
C VAL A 148 9.15 8.03 -11.74
N PHE A 149 10.28 8.48 -11.20
CA PHE A 149 11.38 9.03 -12.00
C PHE A 149 11.81 8.04 -13.07
N ASP A 150 12.17 6.81 -12.67
CA ASP A 150 12.66 5.79 -13.60
C ASP A 150 11.63 5.42 -14.68
N SER A 151 10.33 5.58 -14.39
CA SER A 151 9.26 5.32 -15.36
C SER A 151 8.99 6.46 -16.34
N CYS A 152 9.39 7.69 -15.99
CA CYS A 152 9.12 8.90 -16.76
C CYS A 152 10.38 9.49 -17.40
N ALA A 153 11.57 9.05 -16.98
CA ALA A 153 12.85 9.49 -17.52
C ALA A 153 13.03 9.03 -18.97
N ASP A 154 13.74 9.84 -19.74
CA ASP A 154 14.16 9.52 -21.10
C ASP A 154 15.32 8.51 -21.12
N ASP A 155 15.76 8.15 -22.33
CA ASP A 155 16.87 7.20 -22.55
C ASP A 155 18.21 7.69 -21.96
N ASP A 156 18.33 9.00 -21.72
CA ASP A 156 19.52 9.62 -21.11
C ASP A 156 19.43 9.64 -19.56
N GLY A 157 18.33 9.15 -18.98
CA GLY A 157 18.12 9.09 -17.54
C GLY A 157 17.79 10.44 -16.91
N THR A 158 17.17 11.33 -17.68
CA THR A 158 16.73 12.66 -17.23
C THR A 158 15.24 12.89 -17.49
N LEU A 159 14.65 13.88 -16.82
CA LEU A 159 13.26 14.29 -17.05
C LEU A 159 13.23 15.62 -17.82
N ASP A 160 12.59 15.62 -18.97
CA ASP A 160 12.12 16.85 -19.61
C ASP A 160 10.85 17.37 -18.90
N LEU A 161 10.32 18.50 -19.36
CA LEU A 161 9.10 19.08 -18.80
C LEU A 161 7.89 18.12 -18.91
N ASN A 162 7.81 17.31 -19.97
CA ASN A 162 6.69 16.38 -20.14
C ASN A 162 6.80 15.21 -19.15
N GLY A 163 7.99 14.59 -19.03
CA GLY A 163 8.28 13.56 -18.05
C GLY A 163 8.06 14.05 -16.62
N PHE A 164 8.41 15.30 -16.31
CA PHE A 164 8.11 15.91 -15.02
C PHE A 164 6.61 16.08 -14.76
N ASN A 165 5.83 16.45 -15.78
CA ASN A 165 4.37 16.55 -15.67
C ASN A 165 3.75 15.17 -15.46
N ASP A 166 4.17 14.17 -16.22
CA ASP A 166 3.72 12.77 -16.10
C ASP A 166 4.08 12.19 -14.72
N ALA A 167 5.27 12.50 -14.21
CA ALA A 167 5.70 12.11 -12.88
C ALA A 167 4.82 12.74 -11.78
N ASN A 168 4.52 14.04 -11.88
CA ASN A 168 3.61 14.71 -10.95
C ASN A 168 2.18 14.17 -11.03
N ALA A 169 1.73 13.77 -12.22
CA ALA A 169 0.45 13.10 -12.40
C ALA A 169 0.41 11.74 -11.72
N ALA A 170 1.45 10.92 -11.90
CA ALA A 170 1.59 9.62 -11.24
C ALA A 170 1.64 9.74 -9.70
N LEU A 171 2.21 10.84 -9.18
CA LEU A 171 2.25 11.18 -7.75
C LEU A 171 0.95 11.82 -7.23
N GLY A 172 -0.05 12.04 -8.11
CA GLY A 172 -1.37 12.54 -7.75
C GLY A 172 -1.44 14.06 -7.52
N ARG A 173 -0.45 14.84 -7.98
CA ARG A 173 -0.39 16.30 -7.80
C ARG A 173 -1.25 17.11 -8.76
N GLU A 174 -1.82 16.52 -9.82
CA GLU A 174 -2.65 17.23 -10.81
C GLU A 174 -3.80 18.05 -10.21
N HIS A 175 -4.17 17.75 -8.96
CA HIS A 175 -5.36 18.31 -8.35
C HIS A 175 -5.12 18.83 -6.92
N SER A 176 -3.87 18.99 -6.50
CA SER A 176 -3.54 19.62 -5.21
C SER A 176 -3.93 21.11 -5.24
N ASP A 177 -5.10 21.38 -4.68
CA ASP A 177 -5.75 22.66 -4.37
C ASP A 177 -5.53 23.89 -5.28
N PHE A 178 -6.66 24.27 -5.89
CA PHE A 178 -7.05 25.57 -6.48
C PHE A 178 -6.87 26.81 -5.56
N ARG A 179 -6.08 26.72 -4.48
CA ARG A 179 -5.92 27.78 -3.46
C ARG A 179 -4.47 28.09 -3.11
N SER A 180 -3.50 27.34 -3.62
CA SER A 180 -2.09 27.70 -3.44
C SER A 180 -1.66 28.67 -4.54
N VAL A 181 -0.95 29.74 -4.17
CA VAL A 181 -0.28 30.65 -5.11
C VAL A 181 0.75 29.90 -5.97
N ALA A 182 1.21 28.71 -5.54
CA ALA A 182 2.11 27.87 -6.32
C ALA A 182 1.42 27.25 -7.55
N HIS A 183 0.12 26.93 -7.48
CA HIS A 183 -0.62 26.49 -8.68
C HIS A 183 -0.84 27.64 -9.69
N GLN A 184 -0.62 28.90 -9.29
CA GLN A 184 -0.64 30.06 -10.21
C GLN A 184 0.67 30.24 -10.98
N LEU A 185 1.74 29.53 -10.61
CA LEU A 185 3.02 29.53 -11.35
C LEU A 185 3.07 28.41 -12.41
N GLY A 186 2.34 27.30 -12.21
CA GLY A 186 2.30 26.15 -13.11
C GLY A 186 3.52 25.24 -12.96
N TRP A 187 3.36 23.92 -13.22
CA TRP A 187 4.45 22.94 -13.12
C TRP A 187 5.68 23.31 -13.96
N GLN A 188 5.50 24.04 -15.05
CA GLN A 188 6.60 24.60 -15.83
C GLN A 188 7.54 25.48 -14.99
N LYS A 189 7.02 26.37 -14.14
CA LYS A 189 7.88 27.20 -13.29
C LYS A 189 8.50 26.42 -12.13
N GLU A 190 7.81 25.39 -11.62
CA GLU A 190 8.41 24.48 -10.64
C GLU A 190 9.60 23.74 -11.27
N PHE A 191 9.44 23.25 -12.50
CA PHE A 191 10.49 22.62 -13.28
C PHE A 191 11.69 23.55 -13.51
N GLU A 192 11.45 24.77 -14.01
CA GLU A 192 12.49 25.79 -14.24
C GLU A 192 13.25 26.19 -12.96
N LEU A 193 12.60 26.15 -11.80
CA LEU A 193 13.24 26.45 -10.51
C LEU A 193 14.07 25.28 -9.96
N CYS A 194 13.74 24.06 -10.36
CA CYS A 194 14.34 22.83 -9.86
C CYS A 194 15.46 22.29 -10.75
N ALA A 195 15.34 22.40 -12.07
CA ALA A 195 16.36 22.03 -13.05
C ALA A 195 17.41 23.16 -13.13
N LYS A 196 18.42 23.11 -12.26
CA LYS A 196 19.40 24.20 -12.11
C LYS A 196 20.69 23.95 -12.89
N ASP A 197 20.97 22.69 -13.21
CA ASP A 197 22.32 22.28 -13.57
C ASP A 197 22.49 21.92 -15.06
N THR A 198 21.41 21.72 -15.84
CA THR A 198 21.49 21.22 -17.23
C THR A 198 20.35 21.68 -18.15
N ASP A 199 20.66 21.80 -19.46
CA ASP A 199 19.84 22.24 -20.60
C ASP A 199 18.34 21.81 -20.58
N ASP A 200 17.48 22.51 -19.85
CA ASP A 200 16.04 22.27 -19.76
C ASP A 200 15.65 20.81 -19.37
N VAL A 201 16.53 20.09 -18.67
CA VAL A 201 16.33 18.72 -18.19
C VAL A 201 16.66 18.59 -16.70
N MET A 202 15.94 17.72 -16.01
CA MET A 202 16.05 17.48 -14.57
C MET A 202 16.67 16.10 -14.30
N THR A 203 17.72 16.08 -13.50
CA THR A 203 18.38 14.85 -13.05
C THR A 203 17.59 14.12 -11.96
N LYS A 204 17.90 12.83 -11.74
CA LYS A 204 17.30 12.04 -10.66
C LYS A 204 17.44 12.69 -9.29
N SER A 205 18.63 13.22 -8.98
CA SER A 205 18.89 13.88 -7.71
C SER A 205 18.08 15.17 -7.52
N GLU A 206 17.94 15.99 -8.56
CA GLU A 206 17.09 17.19 -8.52
C GLU A 206 15.61 16.84 -8.32
N PHE A 207 15.12 15.81 -9.03
CA PHE A 207 13.74 15.35 -8.90
C PHE A 207 13.44 14.78 -7.51
N LEU A 208 14.34 13.97 -6.95
CA LEU A 208 14.18 13.43 -5.59
C LEU A 208 14.21 14.56 -4.55
N HIS A 209 15.08 15.55 -4.72
CA HIS A 209 15.10 16.73 -3.86
C HIS A 209 13.80 17.53 -3.94
N TYR A 210 13.27 17.72 -5.15
CA TYR A 210 11.98 18.33 -5.37
C TYR A 210 10.86 17.56 -4.68
N CYS A 211 10.83 16.23 -4.81
CA CYS A 211 9.85 15.39 -4.15
C CYS A 211 9.92 15.50 -2.62
N ASP A 212 11.12 15.52 -2.05
CA ASP A 212 11.34 15.75 -0.61
C ASP A 212 10.72 17.06 -0.12
N GLN A 213 10.79 18.12 -0.94
CA GLN A 213 10.15 19.41 -0.63
C GLN A 213 8.64 19.38 -0.80
N ALA A 214 8.14 18.72 -1.85
CA ALA A 214 6.73 18.71 -2.22
C ALA A 214 5.87 17.78 -1.34
N PHE A 215 6.39 16.60 -0.98
CA PHE A 215 5.65 15.56 -0.25
C PHE A 215 6.21 15.30 1.15
N GLY A 216 7.37 15.88 1.48
CA GLY A 216 8.19 15.42 2.58
C GLY A 216 8.97 14.16 2.21
N LYS A 217 9.92 13.77 3.08
CA LYS A 217 10.81 12.60 2.87
C LYS A 217 10.11 11.24 2.70
N LYS A 218 8.79 11.17 2.90
CA LYS A 218 8.03 9.91 2.93
C LYS A 218 6.61 10.16 2.42
N ILE A 219 6.18 9.41 1.41
CA ILE A 219 4.81 9.48 0.89
C ILE A 219 3.93 8.51 1.66
N LYS A 220 2.82 9.01 2.22
CA LYS A 220 1.88 8.18 2.97
C LYS A 220 0.94 7.45 2.01
N VAL A 221 0.91 6.13 2.12
CA VAL A 221 0.08 5.25 1.29
C VAL A 221 -0.76 4.30 2.14
N VAL A 222 -1.70 3.64 1.49
CA VAL A 222 -2.47 2.54 2.02
C VAL A 222 -2.15 1.28 1.23
N LEU A 223 -1.85 0.20 1.95
CA LEU A 223 -1.73 -1.16 1.42
C LEU A 223 -3.03 -1.91 1.70
N LYS A 224 -3.77 -2.26 0.64
CA LYS A 224 -4.97 -3.09 0.74
C LYS A 224 -4.60 -4.52 0.32
N PHE A 225 -4.54 -5.41 1.30
CA PHE A 225 -4.36 -6.84 1.13
C PHE A 225 -5.74 -7.48 0.93
N MET A 226 -5.87 -8.36 -0.07
CA MET A 226 -7.13 -8.92 -0.55
C MET A 226 -7.05 -10.44 -0.60
N ARG A 227 -8.13 -11.10 -0.18
CA ARG A 227 -8.23 -12.57 -0.15
C ARG A 227 -8.36 -13.17 -1.55
N ASN A 228 -9.13 -12.53 -2.43
CA ASN A 228 -9.53 -13.10 -3.72
C ASN A 228 -8.75 -12.46 -4.88
N ALA A 229 -8.07 -13.29 -5.68
CA ALA A 229 -7.32 -12.85 -6.85
C ALA A 229 -8.18 -12.09 -7.88
N ASP A 230 -9.39 -12.61 -8.14
CA ASP A 230 -10.28 -12.05 -9.15
C ASP A 230 -10.90 -10.71 -8.73
N GLU A 231 -11.08 -10.48 -7.43
CA GLU A 231 -11.47 -9.17 -6.90
C GLU A 231 -10.33 -8.17 -7.07
N CYS A 232 -9.10 -8.56 -6.74
CA CYS A 232 -7.92 -7.71 -6.94
C CYS A 232 -7.70 -7.36 -8.43
N LYS A 233 -7.81 -8.34 -9.33
CA LYS A 233 -7.71 -8.11 -10.79
C LYS A 233 -8.79 -7.15 -11.28
N ARG A 234 -10.04 -7.32 -10.85
CA ARG A 234 -11.14 -6.39 -11.18
C ARG A 234 -10.86 -5.00 -10.65
N GLU A 235 -10.44 -4.86 -9.40
CA GLU A 235 -10.17 -3.55 -8.81
C GLU A 235 -9.05 -2.80 -9.56
N ARG A 236 -8.04 -3.51 -10.09
CA ARG A 236 -7.01 -2.94 -10.97
C ARG A 236 -7.57 -2.57 -12.34
N ALA A 237 -8.33 -3.46 -12.97
CA ALA A 237 -8.86 -3.27 -14.33
C ALA A 237 -9.89 -2.13 -14.41
N THR A 238 -10.81 -2.06 -13.45
CA THR A 238 -11.87 -1.03 -13.41
C THR A 238 -11.26 0.37 -13.27
N ARG A 239 -10.18 0.53 -12.50
CA ARG A 239 -9.53 1.83 -12.27
C ARG A 239 -8.69 2.32 -13.45
N LEU A 240 -8.23 1.44 -14.34
CA LEU A 240 -7.33 1.79 -15.45
C LEU A 240 -7.90 2.88 -16.38
N HIS A 241 -9.22 2.90 -16.56
CA HIS A 241 -9.91 3.79 -17.50
C HIS A 241 -10.60 4.98 -16.81
N LEU A 242 -10.31 5.21 -15.53
CA LEU A 242 -10.97 6.23 -14.74
C LEU A 242 -9.96 7.29 -14.30
N ASP A 243 -10.28 8.54 -14.60
CA ASP A 243 -9.52 9.70 -14.16
C ASP A 243 -9.39 9.74 -12.62
N SER A 244 -8.13 9.84 -12.18
CA SER A 244 -7.72 9.81 -10.78
C SER A 244 -8.26 11.01 -9.97
N LYS A 245 -8.74 12.06 -10.65
CA LYS A 245 -9.42 13.20 -10.05
C LYS A 245 -10.69 12.81 -9.31
N TYR A 246 -11.46 11.90 -9.91
CA TYR A 246 -12.82 11.57 -9.50
C TYR A 246 -12.90 10.25 -8.75
N VAL A 247 -12.02 9.32 -9.12
CA VAL A 247 -11.95 7.97 -8.55
C VAL A 247 -10.54 7.79 -8.01
N LEU A 248 -10.38 7.22 -6.83
CA LEU A 248 -9.05 7.04 -6.26
C LEU A 248 -8.19 6.15 -7.19
N GLY A 249 -7.09 6.70 -7.71
CA GLY A 249 -6.15 5.94 -8.52
C GLY A 249 -5.38 4.92 -7.70
N LEU A 250 -4.71 4.00 -8.38
CA LEU A 250 -3.70 3.13 -7.78
C LEU A 250 -2.35 3.86 -7.82
N SER A 251 -1.54 3.66 -6.78
CA SER A 251 -0.16 4.15 -6.79
C SER A 251 0.75 3.21 -7.58
N PRO A 252 1.83 3.73 -8.21
CA PRO A 252 2.85 2.91 -8.83
C PRO A 252 3.40 1.86 -7.88
N MET A 253 3.41 0.61 -8.33
CA MET A 253 3.72 -0.54 -7.51
C MET A 253 4.49 -1.57 -8.34
N ALA A 254 5.83 -1.51 -8.28
CA ALA A 254 6.69 -2.57 -8.77
C ALA A 254 6.80 -3.66 -7.69
N LEU A 255 6.09 -4.77 -7.87
CA LEU A 255 6.15 -5.92 -6.96
C LEU A 255 7.08 -6.98 -7.53
N PRO A 256 7.93 -7.61 -6.70
CA PRO A 256 8.65 -8.81 -7.10
C PRO A 256 7.67 -10.00 -7.25
N ASP A 257 8.01 -11.00 -8.07
CA ASP A 257 7.10 -12.14 -8.35
C ASP A 257 6.72 -12.95 -7.09
N ASP A 258 7.60 -12.98 -6.10
CA ASP A 258 7.45 -13.68 -4.83
C ASP A 258 6.69 -12.86 -3.76
N TYR A 259 6.21 -11.65 -4.07
CA TYR A 259 5.48 -10.81 -3.10
C TYR A 259 4.35 -11.53 -2.33
N PRO A 260 3.61 -12.52 -2.90
CA PRO A 260 2.58 -13.24 -2.15
C PRO A 260 3.14 -14.01 -0.94
N ASP A 261 4.38 -14.50 -1.03
CA ASP A 261 5.04 -15.21 0.07
C ASP A 261 5.53 -14.23 1.13
N HIS A 262 6.00 -13.05 0.73
CA HIS A 262 6.30 -11.95 1.67
C HIS A 262 5.05 -11.53 2.45
N ILE A 263 3.89 -11.46 1.80
CA ILE A 263 2.62 -11.18 2.48
C ILE A 263 2.28 -12.30 3.46
N ALA A 264 2.39 -13.56 3.05
CA ALA A 264 2.07 -14.71 3.91
C ALA A 264 2.93 -14.77 5.18
N GLN A 265 4.17 -14.28 5.10
CA GLN A 265 5.10 -14.22 6.24
C GLN A 265 4.91 -12.97 7.11
N LEU A 266 4.09 -12.00 6.67
CA LEU A 266 3.90 -10.74 7.38
C LEU A 266 3.24 -10.97 8.74
N ARG A 267 3.97 -10.65 9.81
CA ARG A 267 3.47 -10.69 11.20
C ARG A 267 2.99 -9.32 11.62
N LEU A 268 1.71 -9.21 11.92
CA LEU A 268 1.09 -7.98 12.41
C LEU A 268 0.91 -8.09 13.93
N SER A 269 1.81 -7.45 14.68
CA SER A 269 1.87 -7.53 16.15
C SER A 269 0.53 -7.23 16.85
N ARG A 270 -0.26 -6.29 16.30
CA ARG A 270 -1.58 -5.91 16.83
C ARG A 270 -2.75 -6.76 16.33
N LEU A 271 -2.51 -7.65 15.36
CA LEU A 271 -3.51 -8.49 14.70
C LEU A 271 -3.08 -9.95 14.68
N SER A 272 -2.70 -10.48 15.85
CA SER A 272 -2.20 -11.86 15.98
C SER A 272 -3.20 -12.94 15.55
N ASN A 273 -4.49 -12.59 15.45
CA ASN A 273 -5.57 -13.46 15.00
C ASN A 273 -5.82 -13.43 13.48
N VAL A 274 -5.07 -12.63 12.72
CA VAL A 274 -5.20 -12.54 11.27
C VAL A 274 -4.03 -13.27 10.62
N ASP A 275 -4.34 -14.33 9.87
CA ASP A 275 -3.36 -14.98 9.02
C ASP A 275 -3.25 -14.23 7.70
N MET A 276 -2.12 -13.57 7.46
CA MET A 276 -1.87 -12.85 6.21
C MET A 276 -1.69 -13.78 5.01
N ALA A 277 -1.47 -15.09 5.23
CA ALA A 277 -1.46 -16.09 4.16
C ALA A 277 -2.82 -16.24 3.45
N ASP A 278 -3.90 -15.74 4.06
CA ASP A 278 -5.22 -15.64 3.46
C ASP A 278 -5.37 -14.44 2.50
N TYR A 279 -4.52 -13.42 2.59
CA TYR A 279 -4.69 -12.13 1.90
C TYR A 279 -3.55 -11.82 0.92
N ARG A 280 -3.20 -12.80 0.08
CA ARG A 280 -2.00 -12.83 -0.76
C ARG A 280 -1.97 -11.85 -1.95
N HIS A 281 -3.03 -11.07 -2.15
CA HIS A 281 -3.10 -10.10 -3.24
C HIS A 281 -3.06 -8.69 -2.67
N MET A 282 -2.38 -7.76 -3.33
CA MET A 282 -2.23 -6.40 -2.80
C MET A 282 -2.43 -5.34 -3.87
N VAL A 283 -2.99 -4.21 -3.46
CA VAL A 283 -2.96 -2.95 -4.22
C VAL A 283 -2.47 -1.82 -3.30
N VAL A 284 -1.75 -0.86 -3.87
CA VAL A 284 -1.30 0.35 -3.18
C VAL A 284 -2.11 1.52 -3.70
N MET A 285 -2.53 2.40 -2.79
CA MET A 285 -3.26 3.62 -3.13
C MET A 285 -2.81 4.80 -2.25
N PRO A 286 -3.00 6.05 -2.71
CA PRO A 286 -2.74 7.21 -1.87
C PRO A 286 -3.53 7.15 -0.56
N ALA A 287 -2.90 7.52 0.56
CA ALA A 287 -3.61 7.59 1.82
C ALA A 287 -4.57 8.79 1.81
N GLY A 288 -5.85 8.53 2.11
CA GLY A 288 -6.83 9.60 2.31
C GLY A 288 -6.79 10.19 3.72
N ASP A 289 -7.30 11.41 3.83
CA ASP A 289 -7.40 12.13 5.10
C ASP A 289 -8.57 11.60 5.93
N ARG A 290 -9.77 11.58 5.33
CA ARG A 290 -11.03 11.21 5.99
C ARG A 290 -12.04 10.68 4.98
N SER A 291 -12.83 9.68 5.40
CA SER A 291 -14.04 9.30 4.69
C SER A 291 -15.10 10.41 4.80
N LEU A 292 -16.09 10.43 3.89
CA LEU A 292 -17.21 11.36 4.00
C LEU A 292 -18.06 11.07 5.25
N GLU A 293 -18.07 9.83 5.74
CA GLU A 293 -18.66 9.48 7.05
C GLU A 293 -17.94 10.20 8.18
N ASP A 294 -16.61 10.16 8.21
CA ASP A 294 -15.80 10.86 9.21
C ASP A 294 -15.97 12.37 9.12
N ILE A 295 -15.99 12.93 7.91
CA ILE A 295 -16.25 14.36 7.69
C ILE A 295 -17.62 14.72 8.27
N PHE A 296 -18.65 13.93 7.95
CA PHE A 296 -20.01 14.15 8.44
C PHE A 296 -20.10 14.09 9.98
N MET A 297 -19.36 13.16 10.62
CA MET A 297 -19.41 12.97 12.07
C MET A 297 -18.53 13.95 12.86
N LYS A 298 -17.39 14.37 12.29
CA LYS A 298 -16.33 15.09 13.02
C LYS A 298 -16.15 16.54 12.59
N GLU A 299 -16.69 16.95 11.44
CA GLU A 299 -16.60 18.33 10.94
C GLU A 299 -17.93 19.05 11.08
N ARG A 300 -17.88 20.32 11.52
CA ARG A 300 -19.05 21.20 11.50
C ARG A 300 -19.17 21.83 10.12
N LEU A 301 -19.96 21.21 9.25
CA LEU A 301 -20.16 21.68 7.88
C LEU A 301 -21.24 22.76 7.84
N SER A 302 -20.94 23.87 7.19
CA SER A 302 -21.93 24.86 6.74
C SER A 302 -22.73 24.33 5.55
N GLU A 303 -23.91 24.91 5.30
CA GLU A 303 -24.73 24.56 4.14
C GLU A 303 -23.96 24.70 2.82
N HIS A 304 -23.16 25.76 2.67
CA HIS A 304 -22.31 25.97 1.50
C HIS A 304 -21.29 24.83 1.31
N GLN A 305 -20.67 24.35 2.40
CA GLN A 305 -19.74 23.22 2.33
C GLN A 305 -20.47 21.92 1.97
N VAL A 306 -21.66 21.69 2.51
CA VAL A 306 -22.49 20.51 2.14
C VAL A 306 -22.82 20.54 0.65
N GLN A 307 -23.24 21.68 0.11
CA GLN A 307 -23.51 21.83 -1.32
C GLN A 307 -22.26 21.59 -2.18
N ALA A 308 -21.09 22.07 -1.74
CA ALA A 308 -19.82 21.82 -2.43
C ALA A 308 -19.48 20.33 -2.47
N ILE A 309 -19.59 19.63 -1.34
CA ILE A 309 -19.35 18.18 -1.22
C ILE A 309 -20.31 17.41 -2.14
N ILE A 310 -21.61 17.71 -2.11
CA ILE A 310 -22.59 17.04 -2.98
C ILE A 310 -22.24 17.26 -4.46
N ARG A 311 -21.82 18.48 -4.84
CA ARG A 311 -21.41 18.78 -6.21
C ARG A 311 -20.17 17.99 -6.63
N GLU A 312 -19.16 17.87 -5.76
CA GLU A 312 -17.97 17.06 -6.03
C GLU A 312 -18.32 15.58 -6.23
N VAL A 313 -19.12 15.01 -5.32
CA VAL A 313 -19.57 13.60 -5.43
C VAL A 313 -20.40 13.39 -6.71
N ALA A 314 -21.32 14.29 -7.03
CA ALA A 314 -22.13 14.21 -8.25
C ALA A 314 -21.27 14.31 -9.52
N THR A 315 -20.22 15.15 -9.49
CA THR A 315 -19.26 15.28 -10.60
C THR A 315 -18.46 14.00 -10.78
N ALA A 316 -18.01 13.38 -9.69
CA ALA A 316 -17.30 12.10 -9.75
C ALA A 316 -18.18 10.95 -10.27
N LEU A 317 -19.46 10.91 -9.86
CA LEU A 317 -20.43 9.96 -10.40
C LEU A 317 -20.73 10.20 -11.88
N HIS A 318 -20.84 11.46 -12.29
CA HIS A 318 -21.01 11.81 -13.70
C HIS A 318 -19.84 11.32 -14.55
N HIS A 319 -18.60 11.47 -14.06
CA HIS A 319 -17.42 10.91 -14.72
C HIS A 319 -17.51 9.39 -14.87
N LEU A 320 -17.86 8.68 -13.80
CA LEU A 320 -18.02 7.23 -13.82
C LEU A 320 -19.08 6.79 -14.87
N HIS A 321 -20.24 7.44 -14.86
CA HIS A 321 -21.34 7.15 -15.78
C HIS A 321 -20.98 7.45 -17.24
N ARG A 322 -20.22 8.51 -17.52
CA ARG A 322 -19.72 8.82 -18.87
C ARG A 322 -18.77 7.75 -19.42
N ASN A 323 -18.10 7.02 -18.52
CA ASN A 323 -17.25 5.88 -18.87
C ASN A 323 -17.99 4.54 -18.84
N ASN A 324 -19.34 4.55 -18.91
CA ASN A 324 -20.21 3.38 -18.93
C ASN A 324 -20.11 2.49 -17.68
N TRP A 325 -19.84 3.09 -16.52
CA TRP A 325 -19.84 2.40 -15.23
C TRP A 325 -20.93 2.93 -14.31
N VAL A 326 -21.54 2.05 -13.54
CA VAL A 326 -22.41 2.37 -12.40
C VAL A 326 -21.70 1.89 -11.14
N HIS A 327 -21.57 2.74 -10.11
CA HIS A 327 -20.85 2.37 -8.90
C HIS A 327 -21.52 1.23 -8.11
N GLY A 328 -22.86 1.22 -8.05
CA GLY A 328 -23.64 0.14 -7.41
C GLY A 328 -23.72 0.17 -5.86
N ASP A 329 -22.90 0.96 -5.17
CA ASP A 329 -22.90 1.03 -3.69
C ASP A 329 -22.42 2.39 -3.14
N VAL A 330 -23.01 3.49 -3.62
CA VAL A 330 -22.61 4.86 -3.23
C VAL A 330 -23.08 5.19 -1.81
N LYS A 331 -22.17 5.13 -0.85
CA LYS A 331 -22.37 5.49 0.57
C LYS A 331 -21.27 6.43 1.06
N LYS A 332 -21.50 7.10 2.20
CA LYS A 332 -20.52 8.02 2.80
C LYS A 332 -19.17 7.36 3.10
N LEU A 333 -19.14 6.06 3.38
CA LEU A 333 -17.90 5.30 3.56
C LEU A 333 -17.11 5.09 2.25
N ASN A 334 -17.77 5.17 1.09
CA ASN A 334 -17.17 4.94 -0.23
C ASN A 334 -16.81 6.26 -0.94
N VAL A 335 -16.71 7.35 -0.17
CA VAL A 335 -16.21 8.65 -0.62
C VAL A 335 -15.07 9.04 0.31
N LEU A 336 -13.89 9.30 -0.24
CA LEU A 336 -12.67 9.58 0.53
C LEU A 336 -12.10 10.94 0.12
N ARG A 337 -11.76 11.78 1.10
CA ARG A 337 -11.00 13.02 0.87
C ARG A 337 -9.52 12.68 0.76
N VAL A 338 -8.89 13.04 -0.35
CA VAL A 338 -7.46 12.85 -0.62
C VAL A 338 -6.89 14.14 -1.18
N MET A 339 -5.89 14.72 -0.50
CA MET A 339 -5.27 15.99 -0.90
C MET A 339 -6.29 17.12 -1.14
N GLY A 340 -7.31 17.19 -0.26
CA GLY A 340 -8.36 18.22 -0.32
C GLY A 340 -9.57 17.89 -1.22
N LEU A 341 -9.50 16.85 -2.06
CA LEU A 341 -10.58 16.51 -3.00
C LEU A 341 -11.32 15.24 -2.63
N LEU A 342 -12.64 15.20 -2.86
CA LEU A 342 -13.43 14.00 -2.69
C LEU A 342 -13.33 13.08 -3.91
N LYS A 343 -12.93 11.83 -3.65
CA LYS A 343 -12.79 10.77 -4.64
C LYS A 343 -13.68 9.57 -4.28
N LEU A 344 -14.25 8.93 -5.29
CA LEU A 344 -14.96 7.66 -5.13
C LEU A 344 -13.96 6.52 -4.89
N ILE A 345 -14.31 5.62 -3.98
CA ILE A 345 -13.54 4.41 -3.66
C ILE A 345 -14.45 3.17 -3.69
N ASP A 346 -13.87 1.98 -3.55
CA ASP A 346 -14.60 0.71 -3.44
C ASP A 346 -15.53 0.41 -4.64
N LEU A 347 -14.91 0.05 -5.77
CA LEU A 347 -15.62 -0.29 -7.02
C LEU A 347 -16.01 -1.77 -7.10
N ASP A 348 -16.00 -2.50 -5.98
CA ASP A 348 -16.32 -3.93 -5.94
C ASP A 348 -17.76 -4.26 -6.36
N ALA A 349 -18.67 -3.29 -6.18
CA ALA A 349 -20.06 -3.36 -6.61
C ALA A 349 -20.31 -2.73 -7.99
N ALA A 350 -19.25 -2.19 -8.62
CA ALA A 350 -19.39 -1.48 -9.88
C ALA A 350 -19.67 -2.46 -11.03
N THR A 351 -20.54 -2.04 -11.94
CA THR A 351 -20.92 -2.82 -13.12
C THR A 351 -21.08 -1.88 -14.31
N HIS A 352 -21.11 -2.43 -15.53
CA HIS A 352 -21.37 -1.62 -16.70
C HIS A 352 -22.82 -1.14 -16.74
N VAL A 353 -23.04 0.01 -17.38
CA VAL A 353 -24.41 0.48 -17.65
C VAL A 353 -25.13 -0.57 -18.49
N ASN A 354 -26.36 -0.92 -18.08
CA ASN A 354 -27.22 -1.99 -18.62
C ASN A 354 -26.90 -3.42 -18.19
N ASP A 355 -25.79 -3.65 -17.48
CA ASP A 355 -25.54 -4.95 -16.86
C ASP A 355 -26.33 -5.09 -15.55
N PRO A 356 -26.62 -6.33 -15.11
CA PRO A 356 -27.25 -6.57 -13.82
C PRO A 356 -26.51 -5.90 -12.66
N ILE A 357 -27.26 -5.25 -11.76
CA ILE A 357 -26.77 -4.68 -10.50
C ILE A 357 -27.16 -5.59 -9.32
N GLY A 358 -26.45 -5.44 -8.19
CA GLY A 358 -26.84 -6.10 -6.94
C GLY A 358 -26.07 -7.37 -6.59
N ALA A 359 -24.96 -7.70 -7.25
CA ALA A 359 -24.04 -8.74 -6.76
C ALA A 359 -23.45 -8.37 -5.38
N LYS A 360 -23.16 -7.09 -5.17
CA LYS A 360 -22.83 -6.47 -3.88
C LYS A 360 -23.62 -5.18 -3.77
N PHE A 361 -24.21 -4.93 -2.60
CA PHE A 361 -25.02 -3.73 -2.34
C PHE A 361 -25.18 -3.48 -0.83
N SER A 362 -25.57 -2.25 -0.47
CA SER A 362 -26.02 -1.89 0.87
C SER A 362 -27.52 -1.56 0.83
N SER A 363 -28.37 -2.41 1.43
CA SER A 363 -29.83 -2.27 1.33
C SER A 363 -30.40 -0.97 1.89
N GLY A 364 -29.69 -0.32 2.83
CA GLY A 364 -30.11 0.96 3.43
C GLY A 364 -30.03 2.16 2.49
N ILE A 365 -29.35 2.04 1.35
CA ILE A 365 -29.23 3.09 0.33
C ILE A 365 -29.71 2.62 -1.05
N ALA A 366 -30.25 1.40 -1.13
CA ALA A 366 -30.73 0.86 -2.38
C ALA A 366 -31.93 1.68 -2.87
N PRO A 367 -31.98 2.03 -4.16
CA PRO A 367 -33.09 2.79 -4.71
C PRO A 367 -34.35 1.89 -4.83
N PRO A 368 -35.56 2.46 -4.84
CA PRO A 368 -36.81 1.70 -4.72
C PRO A 368 -37.01 0.65 -5.81
N GLU A 369 -36.50 0.85 -7.02
CA GLU A 369 -36.53 -0.09 -8.14
C GLU A 369 -35.74 -1.38 -7.89
N MET A 370 -34.81 -1.38 -6.94
CA MET A 370 -34.11 -2.58 -6.51
C MET A 370 -34.96 -3.49 -5.61
N PHE A 371 -36.14 -3.07 -5.16
CA PHE A 371 -37.01 -3.91 -4.36
C PHE A 371 -38.04 -4.60 -5.25
N TYR A 372 -38.13 -5.92 -5.14
CA TYR A 372 -39.06 -6.74 -5.91
C TYR A 372 -40.01 -7.47 -4.96
N ARG A 373 -41.30 -7.48 -5.31
CA ARG A 373 -42.32 -8.25 -4.60
C ARG A 373 -42.49 -9.60 -5.27
N LEU A 374 -42.15 -10.66 -4.57
CA LEU A 374 -42.34 -12.04 -5.00
C LEU A 374 -43.86 -12.33 -5.14
N PRO A 375 -44.34 -12.75 -6.33
CA PRO A 375 -45.76 -12.86 -6.61
C PRO A 375 -46.45 -14.06 -5.91
N ASP A 376 -45.75 -15.17 -5.75
CA ASP A 376 -46.30 -16.43 -5.25
C ASP A 376 -45.24 -17.31 -4.56
N ALA A 377 -45.68 -18.45 -4.02
CA ALA A 377 -44.80 -19.40 -3.34
C ALA A 377 -43.75 -20.03 -4.26
N ALA A 378 -44.01 -20.16 -5.57
CA ALA A 378 -43.04 -20.72 -6.52
C ALA A 378 -41.86 -19.74 -6.73
N ALA A 379 -42.15 -18.45 -6.85
CA ALA A 379 -41.12 -17.41 -6.92
C ALA A 379 -40.30 -17.33 -5.62
N HIS A 380 -40.91 -17.55 -4.45
CA HIS A 380 -40.18 -17.65 -3.19
C HIS A 380 -39.23 -18.84 -3.19
N ALA A 381 -39.70 -20.02 -3.59
CA ALA A 381 -38.88 -21.23 -3.64
C ALA A 381 -37.72 -21.12 -4.64
N SER A 382 -37.95 -20.53 -5.82
CA SER A 382 -36.91 -20.26 -6.82
C SER A 382 -35.84 -19.31 -6.28
N PHE A 383 -36.24 -18.22 -5.61
CA PHE A 383 -35.30 -17.28 -4.98
C PHE A 383 -34.49 -17.96 -3.87
N GLU A 384 -35.15 -18.73 -2.99
CA GLU A 384 -34.48 -19.50 -1.94
C GLU A 384 -33.46 -20.47 -2.51
N GLN A 385 -33.83 -21.25 -3.52
CA GLN A 385 -32.95 -22.21 -4.17
C GLN A 385 -31.74 -21.55 -4.83
N HIS A 386 -31.86 -20.31 -5.31
CA HIS A 386 -30.74 -19.59 -5.92
C HIS A 386 -29.66 -19.21 -4.90
N PHE A 387 -30.07 -18.88 -3.66
CA PHE A 387 -29.17 -18.30 -2.66
C PHE A 387 -28.87 -19.18 -1.43
N ASN A 388 -29.65 -20.23 -1.17
CA ASN A 388 -29.57 -21.03 0.06
C ASN A 388 -28.20 -21.70 0.29
N ASP A 389 -27.49 -22.08 -0.78
CA ASP A 389 -26.17 -22.72 -0.70
C ASP A 389 -25.05 -21.77 -0.22
N ASN A 390 -25.32 -20.47 -0.11
CA ASN A 390 -24.38 -19.48 0.41
C ASN A 390 -24.94 -18.83 1.68
N ALA A 391 -24.66 -19.42 2.84
CA ALA A 391 -25.21 -18.98 4.13
C ALA A 391 -24.94 -17.49 4.45
N GLY A 392 -23.77 -16.97 4.07
CA GLY A 392 -23.41 -15.57 4.29
C GLY A 392 -24.25 -14.61 3.42
N LEU A 393 -24.39 -14.93 2.13
CA LEU A 393 -25.22 -14.14 1.22
C LEU A 393 -26.71 -14.27 1.55
N TRP A 394 -27.18 -15.48 1.90
CA TRP A 394 -28.56 -15.75 2.29
C TRP A 394 -29.01 -14.86 3.45
N ALA A 395 -28.19 -14.71 4.49
CA ALA A 395 -28.50 -13.84 5.62
C ALA A 395 -28.79 -12.39 5.21
N LYS A 396 -28.17 -11.93 4.12
CA LYS A 396 -28.30 -10.58 3.56
C LYS A 396 -29.50 -10.43 2.61
N VAL A 397 -29.81 -11.47 1.82
CA VAL A 397 -30.81 -11.40 0.74
C VAL A 397 -32.15 -12.06 1.08
N LYS A 398 -32.25 -12.78 2.20
CA LYS A 398 -33.47 -13.50 2.58
C LYS A 398 -34.72 -12.61 2.52
N PRO A 399 -35.85 -13.12 2.01
CA PRO A 399 -37.08 -12.34 1.90
C PRO A 399 -37.54 -11.74 3.24
N LYS A 400 -38.06 -10.52 3.20
CA LYS A 400 -38.79 -9.89 4.31
C LYS A 400 -40.26 -9.81 3.95
N GLY A 401 -41.04 -10.78 4.44
CA GLY A 401 -42.39 -11.01 3.94
C GLY A 401 -42.33 -11.41 2.47
N HIS A 402 -42.99 -10.65 1.60
CA HIS A 402 -42.98 -10.90 0.15
C HIS A 402 -41.95 -10.07 -0.63
N PHE A 403 -41.08 -9.32 0.06
CA PHE A 403 -40.14 -8.43 -0.61
C PHE A 403 -38.71 -8.96 -0.53
N VAL A 404 -38.00 -8.84 -1.64
CA VAL A 404 -36.57 -9.11 -1.78
C VAL A 404 -35.87 -7.91 -2.41
N VAL A 405 -34.56 -7.83 -2.24
CA VAL A 405 -33.72 -6.93 -3.03
C VAL A 405 -33.27 -7.69 -4.28
N ARG A 406 -33.45 -7.09 -5.46
CA ARG A 406 -32.91 -7.58 -6.73
C ARG A 406 -31.39 -7.73 -6.58
N SER A 407 -30.93 -8.96 -6.73
CA SER A 407 -29.58 -9.39 -6.42
C SER A 407 -29.28 -10.61 -7.27
N TYR A 408 -28.01 -10.94 -7.48
CA TYR A 408 -27.67 -12.16 -8.19
C TYR A 408 -26.36 -12.73 -7.66
N ARG A 409 -26.10 -13.96 -8.04
CA ARG A 409 -24.87 -14.68 -7.76
C ARG A 409 -24.05 -14.67 -9.03
N GLN A 410 -22.77 -14.29 -8.94
CA GLN A 410 -21.90 -14.27 -10.12
C GLN A 410 -21.58 -15.68 -10.63
N ASP A 411 -21.69 -16.69 -9.75
CA ASP A 411 -21.42 -18.10 -10.03
C ASP A 411 -22.69 -18.91 -10.36
N ALA A 412 -23.86 -18.26 -10.47
CA ALA A 412 -25.12 -18.93 -10.74
C ALA A 412 -25.91 -18.26 -11.88
N ASP A 413 -26.75 -19.05 -12.54
CA ASP A 413 -27.59 -18.60 -13.64
C ASP A 413 -28.70 -17.66 -13.14
N ALA A 414 -28.53 -16.36 -13.40
CA ALA A 414 -29.48 -15.32 -12.98
C ALA A 414 -30.85 -15.44 -13.68
N SER A 415 -30.98 -16.16 -14.80
CA SER A 415 -32.28 -16.34 -15.48
C SER A 415 -33.30 -17.13 -14.67
N LYS A 416 -32.84 -17.81 -13.60
CA LYS A 416 -33.68 -18.56 -12.66
C LYS A 416 -34.33 -17.67 -11.60
N LEU A 417 -33.97 -16.39 -11.53
CA LEU A 417 -34.54 -15.43 -10.60
C LEU A 417 -35.90 -14.91 -11.12
N PRO A 418 -36.81 -14.49 -10.22
CA PRO A 418 -38.17 -14.12 -10.58
C PRO A 418 -38.31 -12.71 -11.22
N TYR A 419 -37.21 -12.06 -11.62
CA TYR A 419 -37.17 -10.67 -12.11
C TYR A 419 -36.15 -10.42 -13.20
#